data_AF-A0A2K3J408-F1
#
_entry.id   AF-A0A2K3J408-F1
#
_cell.length_a   1.000
_cell.length_b   1.000
_cell.length_c   1.000
_cell.angle_alpha   90.00
_cell.angle_beta   90.00
_cell.angle_gamma   90.00
#
_symmetry.space_group_name_H-M   'P 1'
#
loop_
_entity.id
_entity.type
_entity.pdbx_description
1 polymer ?
#
loop_
_entity_poly.entity_id
_entity_poly.type
_entity_poly.pdbx_seq_one_letter_code
_entity_poly.pdbx_strand_id
1 'polypeptide(L)' 'MREEGWKFLGPILHYEKALKNQAMVYEKNDNYIVFGIDKTSKNILNEPISKKDAEKRIKESLIEISKHMLRKSI' A
#
# COMPACT_ATOMS: atom_id res chain seq x y z
N MET A 1 -7.54 -10.62 -4.78
CA MET A 1 -7.08 -11.84 -4.10
C MET A 1 -7.53 -11.77 -2.65
N ARG A 2 -8.42 -12.67 -2.22
CA ARG A 2 -8.53 -13.01 -0.78
C ARG A 2 -7.56 -14.18 -0.58
N GLU A 3 -6.25 -13.90 -0.57
CA GLU A 3 -5.31 -14.94 -0.17
C GLU A 3 -5.57 -15.22 1.32
N GLU A 4 -6.01 -16.43 1.64
CA GLU A 4 -6.44 -16.79 2.98
C GLU A 4 -5.39 -16.39 4.04
N GLY A 5 -5.83 -15.61 5.01
CA GLY A 5 -5.02 -15.16 6.14
C GLY A 5 -4.27 -13.84 5.96
N TRP A 6 -4.29 -13.19 4.79
CA TRP A 6 -3.74 -11.83 4.66
C TRP A 6 -4.77 -10.77 5.04
N LYS A 7 -4.41 -9.93 6.00
CA LYS A 7 -5.19 -8.78 6.46
C LYS A 7 -4.74 -7.53 5.72
N PHE A 8 -5.67 -6.85 5.06
CA PHE A 8 -5.42 -5.53 4.48
C PHE A 8 -5.19 -4.49 5.59
N LEU A 9 -4.10 -3.73 5.49
CA LEU A 9 -3.77 -2.67 6.45
C LEU A 9 -4.01 -1.26 5.89
N GLY A 10 -3.73 -1.04 4.61
CA GLY A 10 -3.93 0.28 4.01
C GLY A 10 -3.27 0.47 2.66
N PRO A 11 -3.61 1.55 1.94
CA PRO A 11 -2.94 1.94 0.72
C PRO A 11 -1.59 2.60 1.02
N ILE A 12 -0.65 2.49 0.07
CA ILE A 12 0.57 3.30 0.05
C ILE A 12 0.69 4.04 -1.29
N LEU A 13 1.03 5.33 -1.20
CA LEU A 13 1.31 6.21 -2.33
C LEU A 13 2.82 6.33 -2.55
N HIS A 14 3.22 6.87 -3.71
CA HIS A 14 4.60 7.15 -4.08
C HIS A 14 5.51 5.91 -3.97
N TYR A 15 4.99 4.74 -4.36
CA TYR A 15 5.75 3.49 -4.39
C TYR A 15 6.23 3.20 -5.83
N GLU A 16 7.44 3.65 -6.16
CA GLU A 16 7.97 3.69 -7.55
C GLU A 16 7.97 2.36 -8.30
N LYS A 17 8.01 1.24 -7.58
CA LYS A 17 7.98 -0.09 -8.18
C LYS A 17 6.58 -0.52 -8.61
N ALA A 18 5.54 0.16 -8.13
CA ALA A 18 4.15 -0.15 -8.38
C ALA A 18 3.56 0.69 -9.51
N LEU A 19 2.57 0.11 -10.20
CA LEU A 19 1.80 0.79 -11.22
C LEU A 19 1.14 2.06 -10.65
N LYS A 20 1.25 3.18 -11.40
CA LYS A 20 0.78 4.50 -10.98
C LYS A 20 1.34 4.95 -9.61
N ASN A 21 2.47 4.39 -9.19
CA ASN A 21 3.09 4.61 -7.88
C ASN A 21 2.17 4.27 -6.69
N GLN A 22 1.25 3.31 -6.87
CA GLN A 22 0.26 2.93 -5.85
C GLN A 22 0.34 1.44 -5.55
N ALA A 23 0.39 1.11 -4.27
CA ALA A 23 0.34 -0.27 -3.79
C ALA A 23 -0.49 -0.37 -2.51
N MET A 24 -0.61 -1.58 -1.98
CA MET A 24 -1.35 -1.90 -0.77
C MET A 24 -0.43 -2.64 0.20
N VAL A 25 -0.68 -2.50 1.49
CA VAL A 25 0.02 -3.25 2.53
C VAL A 25 -0.90 -4.32 3.11
N TYR A 26 -0.36 -5.52 3.24
CA TYR A 26 -1.02 -6.65 3.89
C TYR A 26 -0.16 -7.22 5.01
N GLU A 27 -0.81 -7.86 5.98
CA GLU A 27 -0.18 -8.53 7.12
C GLU A 27 -0.70 -9.96 7.30
N LYS A 28 0.20 -10.88 7.65
CA LYS A 28 -0.13 -12.28 7.99
C LYS A 28 0.92 -12.82 8.96
N ASN A 29 0.51 -13.16 10.19
CA ASN A 29 1.38 -13.74 11.21
C ASN A 29 2.67 -12.90 11.42
N ASP A 30 2.52 -11.59 11.66
CA ASP A 30 3.62 -10.62 11.80
C ASP A 30 4.52 -10.44 10.57
N ASN A 31 4.18 -11.04 9.41
CA ASN A 31 4.81 -10.75 8.13
C ASN A 31 4.03 -9.65 7.42
N TYR A 32 4.76 -8.69 6.84
CA TYR A 32 4.16 -7.56 6.13
C TYR A 32 4.67 -7.55 4.71
N ILE A 33 3.75 -7.34 3.76
CA ILE A 33 4.08 -7.23 2.33
C ILE A 33 3.49 -5.96 1.73
N VAL A 34 4.19 -5.44 0.74
CA VAL A 34 3.65 -4.51 -0.25
C VAL A 34 3.16 -5.33 -1.44
N PHE A 35 1.87 -5.23 -1.71
CA PHE A 35 1.19 -5.93 -2.78
C PHE A 35 0.61 -4.94 -3.80
N GLY A 36 0.76 -5.23 -5.09
CA GLY A 36 0.19 -4.41 -6.16
C GLY A 36 0.48 -4.97 -7.54
N ILE A 37 0.27 -4.13 -8.55
CA ILE A 37 0.76 -4.40 -9.91
C ILE A 37 2.10 -3.70 -10.05
N ASP A 38 3.09 -4.34 -10.67
CA ASP A 38 4.38 -3.70 -10.91
C ASP A 38 4.27 -2.55 -11.93
N LYS A 39 5.28 -1.68 -11.98
CA LYS A 39 5.30 -0.55 -12.92
C LYS A 39 5.22 -0.97 -14.40
N THR A 40 5.56 -2.21 -14.73
CA THR A 40 5.49 -2.73 -16.10
C THR A 40 4.08 -3.18 -16.50
N SER A 41 3.15 -3.27 -15.54
CA SER A 41 1.80 -3.82 -15.70
C SER A 41 1.77 -5.29 -16.13
N LYS A 42 2.91 -5.99 -16.08
CA LYS A 42 3.02 -7.39 -16.53
C LYS A 42 3.12 -8.36 -15.36
N ASN A 43 3.53 -7.87 -14.18
CA ASN A 43 3.76 -8.71 -13.02
C ASN A 43 3.02 -8.20 -11.79
N ILE A 44 2.84 -9.11 -10.83
CA ILE A 44 2.41 -8.78 -9.48
C ILE A 44 3.63 -8.29 -8.70
N LEU A 45 3.49 -7.16 -8.03
CA LEU A 45 4.39 -6.71 -7.00
C LEU A 45 4.01 -7.40 -5.70
N ASN A 46 4.95 -8.14 -5.10
CA ASN A 46 4.81 -8.76 -3.78
C ASN A 46 6.18 -8.69 -3.09
N GLU A 47 6.42 -7.62 -2.33
CA GLU A 47 7.70 -7.38 -1.67
C GLU A 47 7.55 -7.35 -0.15
N PRO A 48 8.47 -7.97 0.61
CA PRO A 48 8.45 -7.85 2.06
C PRO A 48 8.72 -6.40 2.49
N ILE A 49 8.10 -5.97 3.59
CA ILE A 49 8.32 -4.68 4.23
C ILE A 49 8.40 -4.86 5.74
N SER A 50 9.15 -4.02 6.43
CA SER A 50 9.16 -4.04 7.90
C SER A 50 7.83 -3.50 8.43
N LYS A 51 7.38 -3.96 9.60
CA LYS A 51 6.20 -3.42 10.29
C LYS A 51 6.27 -1.89 10.43
N LYS A 52 7.42 -1.39 10.86
CA LYS A 52 7.65 0.05 11.09
C LYS A 52 7.51 0.86 9.79
N ASP A 53 8.07 0.36 8.69
CA ASP A 53 7.97 1.04 7.40
C ASP A 53 6.57 0.95 6.81
N ALA A 54 5.89 -0.19 6.97
CA ALA A 54 4.49 -0.35 6.59
C ALA A 54 3.60 0.69 7.30
N GLU A 55 3.67 0.77 8.63
CA GLU A 55 2.89 1.72 9.44
C GLU A 55 3.18 3.18 9.05
N LYS A 56 4.46 3.52 8.88
CA LYS A 56 4.89 4.86 8.45
C LYS A 56 4.30 5.21 7.07
N ARG A 57 4.46 4.32 6.09
CA ARG A 57 4.02 4.54 4.70
C ARG A 57 2.50 4.65 4.59
N ILE A 58 1.76 3.81 5.31
CA ILE A 58 0.29 3.88 5.38
C ILE A 58 -0.13 5.24 5.96
N LYS A 59 0.46 5.65 7.08
CA LYS A 59 0.13 6.92 7.74
C LYS A 59 0.37 8.11 6.83
N GLU A 60 1.54 8.19 6.19
CA GLU A 60 1.87 9.27 5.25
C GLU A 60 0.87 9.33 4.08
N SER A 61 0.51 8.16 3.54
CA SER A 61 -0.43 8.04 2.43
C SER A 61 -1.85 8.48 2.83
N LEU A 62 -2.33 8.07 4.01
CA LEU A 62 -3.64 8.48 4.52
C LEU A 62 -3.71 9.99 4.80
N ILE A 63 -2.62 10.60 5.29
CA ILE A 63 -2.54 12.06 5.47
C ILE A 63 -2.68 12.77 4.11
N GLU A 64 -2.04 12.29 3.06
CA GLU A 64 -2.16 12.88 1.73
C GLU A 64 -3.57 12.68 1.13
N ILE A 65 -4.12 11.47 1.22
CA ILE A 65 -5.48 11.15 0.76
C ILE A 65 -6.51 12.05 1.47
N SER A 66 -6.41 12.19 2.79
CA SER A 66 -7.34 13.03 3.57
C SER A 66 -7.29 14.50 3.15
N LYS A 67 -6.11 15.06 2.87
CA LYS A 67 -5.98 16.42 2.30
C LYS A 67 -6.74 16.57 0.98
N HIS A 68 -6.71 15.55 0.12
CA HIS A 68 -7.39 15.59 -1.18
C HIS A 68 -8.90 15.41 -1.05
N MET A 69 -9.35 14.58 -0.09
CA MET A 69 -10.77 14.35 0.17
C MET A 69 -11.42 15.59 0.80
N LEU A 70 -10.77 16.21 1.79
CA LEU A 70 -11.29 17.40 2.48
C LEU A 70 -11.31 18.64 1.57
N ARG A 71 -10.35 18.76 0.64
CA ARG A 71 -10.27 19.89 -0.30
C ARG A 71 -11.35 19.86 -1.38
N LYS A 72 -12.00 18.71 -1.61
CA LYS A 72 -13.13 18.57 -2.55
C LYS A 72 -14.49 18.87 -1.93
N SER A 73 -14.55 19.14 -0.63
CA SER A 73 -15.79 19.40 0.11
C SER A 73 -16.10 20.90 0.31
N ILE A 74 -15.39 21.79 -0.40
CA ILE A 74 -15.59 23.24 -0.46
C ILE A 74 -15.80 23.62 -1.91
#